data_AF-A0A2A6B8M9-F1
#
_entry.id   AF-A0A2A6B8M9-F1
#
_cell.length_a   1.000
_cell.length_b   1.000
_cell.length_c   1.000
_cell.angle_alpha   90.00
_cell.angle_beta   90.00
_cell.angle_gamma   90.00
#
_symmetry.space_group_name_H-M   'P 1'
#
loop_
_entity.id
_entity.type
_entity.pdbx_description
1 polymer ?
#
loop_
_entity_poly.entity_id
_entity_poly.type
_entity_poly.pdbx_seq_one_letter_code
_entity_poly.pdbx_strand_id
1 'polypeptide(L)'
;MGVPKFYRWLSERYPCLSEVITDAQIPEFDNLYLDMSGIIHNCSHPNDDDIHFRISEEQIINDIFKYIENLFNIIKPQKVFFMAVDGVAPRAKMNQQRARRFMSAKNADALIEKAKRAGERIPTVKRFDSNCITPATPNTLS
;
A
#
# COMPACT_ATOMS: atom_id res chain seq x y z
N MET A 1 -6.50 -19.31 1.72
CA MET A 1 -7.41 -18.32 1.12
C MET A 1 -6.75 -16.96 1.26
N GLY A 2 -6.67 -16.14 0.20
CA GLY A 2 -6.09 -14.80 0.31
C GLY A 2 -6.97 -13.86 1.13
N VAL A 3 -6.37 -12.85 1.77
CA VAL A 3 -7.08 -11.83 2.57
C VAL A 3 -8.30 -11.24 1.84
N PRO A 4 -8.26 -10.92 0.53
CA PRO A 4 -9.44 -10.40 -0.19
C PRO A 4 -10.60 -11.41 -0.29
N LYS A 5 -10.30 -12.70 -0.46
CA LYS A 5 -11.34 -13.74 -0.54
C LYS A 5 -11.98 -13.96 0.83
N PHE A 6 -11.20 -13.84 1.89
CA PHE A 6 -11.72 -13.93 3.25
C PHE A 6 -12.63 -12.74 3.59
N TYR A 7 -12.18 -11.51 3.28
CA TYR A 7 -13.00 -10.31 3.45
C TYR A 7 -14.33 -10.43 2.69
N ARG A 8 -14.27 -10.79 1.40
CA ARG A 8 -15.49 -11.00 0.59
C ARG A 8 -16.44 -12.02 1.20
N TRP A 9 -15.92 -13.18 1.60
CA TRP A 9 -16.74 -14.21 2.24
C TRP A 9 -17.39 -13.72 3.53
N LEU A 10 -16.67 -12.94 4.34
CA LEU A 10 -17.17 -12.38 5.59
C LEU A 10 -18.29 -11.36 5.32
N SER A 11 -18.10 -10.44 4.38
CA SER A 11 -19.09 -9.43 4.01
C SER A 11 -20.35 -10.05 3.39
N GLU A 12 -20.21 -11.09 2.56
CA GLU A 12 -21.36 -11.81 1.98
C GLU A 12 -22.14 -12.59 3.07
N ARG A 13 -21.43 -13.14 4.06
CA ARG A 13 -22.05 -13.94 5.13
C ARG A 13 -22.68 -13.09 6.23
N TYR A 14 -22.11 -11.92 6.52
CA TYR A 14 -22.54 -11.02 7.58
C TYR A 14 -22.59 -9.58 7.05
N PRO A 15 -23.62 -9.22 6.27
CA PRO A 15 -23.70 -7.93 5.58
C PRO A 15 -23.73 -6.73 6.53
N CYS A 16 -24.26 -6.89 7.74
CA CYS A 16 -24.34 -5.82 8.74
C CYS A 16 -22.98 -5.46 9.38
N LEU A 17 -21.89 -6.16 9.05
CA LEU A 17 -20.55 -5.85 9.57
C LEU A 17 -19.89 -4.66 8.86
N SER A 18 -20.37 -4.27 7.68
CA SER A 18 -19.76 -3.22 6.87
C SER A 18 -20.80 -2.15 6.56
N GLU A 19 -20.51 -0.92 6.95
CA GLU A 19 -21.31 0.25 6.66
C GLU A 19 -20.45 1.28 5.95
N VAL A 20 -21.03 2.01 5.01
CA VAL A 20 -20.36 3.13 4.36
C VAL A 20 -20.37 4.30 5.33
N ILE A 21 -19.19 4.74 5.73
CA ILE A 21 -19.03 5.82 6.69
C ILE A 21 -19.59 7.13 6.11
N THR A 22 -20.46 7.81 6.88
CA THR A 22 -20.84 9.20 6.66
C THR A 22 -20.39 10.04 7.85
N ASP A 23 -20.00 11.31 7.63
CA ASP A 23 -19.41 12.18 8.67
C ASP A 23 -20.26 12.32 9.95
N ALA A 24 -21.58 12.12 9.84
CA ALA A 24 -22.52 12.26 10.95
C ALA A 24 -22.67 11.01 11.84
N GLN A 25 -22.14 9.85 11.41
CA GLN A 25 -22.40 8.55 12.06
C GLN A 25 -21.14 7.92 12.69
N ILE A 26 -20.00 8.60 12.68
CA ILE A 26 -18.75 8.04 13.19
C ILE A 26 -18.79 8.07 14.72
N PRO A 27 -18.71 6.90 15.40
CA PRO A 27 -18.59 6.86 16.85
C PRO A 27 -17.29 7.52 17.30
N GLU A 28 -17.25 8.01 18.53
CA GLU A 28 -15.99 8.49 19.10
C GLU A 28 -15.04 7.32 19.36
N PHE A 29 -13.79 7.47 18.93
CA PHE A 29 -12.72 6.50 19.16
C PHE A 29 -11.67 7.07 20.10
N ASP A 30 -11.25 6.28 21.08
CA ASP A 30 -10.11 6.65 21.93
C ASP A 30 -8.78 6.49 21.19
N ASN A 31 -8.64 5.40 20.42
CA ASN A 31 -7.36 4.94 19.90
C ASN A 31 -7.46 4.62 18.41
N LEU A 32 -6.56 5.18 17.61
CA LEU A 32 -6.40 4.89 16.18
C LEU A 32 -5.00 4.31 15.93
N TYR A 33 -4.95 3.15 15.28
CA TYR A 33 -3.72 2.45 14.91
C TYR A 33 -3.61 2.36 13.40
N LEU A 34 -2.51 2.85 12.83
CA LEU A 34 -2.24 2.81 11.40
C LEU A 34 -1.05 1.90 11.07
N ASP A 35 -1.25 0.98 10.12
CA ASP A 35 -0.16 0.26 9.45
C ASP A 35 0.31 1.08 8.25
N MET A 36 1.44 1.75 8.42
CA MET A 36 2.03 2.62 7.42
C MET A 36 2.48 1.87 6.18
N SER A 37 2.82 0.58 6.30
CA SER A 37 3.30 -0.22 5.18
C SER A 37 2.23 -0.33 4.08
N GLY A 38 0.96 -0.46 4.48
CA GLY A 38 -0.18 -0.45 3.57
C GLY A 38 -0.44 0.91 2.93
N ILE A 39 -0.31 1.99 3.70
CA ILE A 39 -0.50 3.37 3.21
C ILE A 39 0.59 3.71 2.18
N ILE A 40 1.86 3.46 2.50
CA ILE A 40 2.99 3.72 1.60
C ILE A 40 2.85 2.90 0.31
N HIS A 41 2.41 1.63 0.41
CA HIS A 41 2.16 0.81 -0.77
C HIS A 41 1.09 1.43 -1.68
N ASN A 42 -0.05 1.85 -1.12
CA ASN A 42 -1.15 2.44 -1.90
C ASN A 42 -0.78 3.78 -2.54
N CYS A 43 -0.02 4.63 -1.83
CA CYS A 43 0.42 5.93 -2.34
C CYS A 43 1.53 5.80 -3.39
N SER A 44 2.39 4.78 -3.28
CA SER A 44 3.49 4.57 -4.24
C SER A 44 3.05 3.83 -5.52
N HIS A 45 2.07 2.94 -5.41
CA HIS A 45 1.62 2.06 -6.50
C HIS A 45 0.10 1.85 -6.45
N PRO A 46 -0.69 2.84 -6.87
CA PRO A 46 -2.15 2.68 -6.94
C PRO A 46 -2.58 1.61 -7.96
N ASN A 47 -1.74 1.32 -8.96
CA ASN A 47 -2.00 0.26 -9.94
C ASN A 47 -0.69 -0.40 -10.40
N ASP A 48 -0.41 -1.62 -9.93
CA ASP A 48 0.85 -2.31 -10.21
C ASP A 48 1.04 -2.67 -11.70
N ASP A 49 -0.04 -2.73 -12.45
CA ASP A 49 -0.07 -3.10 -13.87
C ASP A 49 0.21 -1.92 -14.82
N ASP A 50 0.25 -0.67 -14.31
CA ASP A 50 0.55 0.49 -15.15
C ASP A 50 2.07 0.70 -15.29
N ILE A 51 2.58 0.36 -16.47
CA ILE A 51 4.00 0.48 -16.84
C ILE A 51 4.39 1.95 -17.06
N HIS A 52 3.43 2.84 -17.29
CA HIS A 52 3.65 4.26 -17.57
C HIS A 52 3.58 5.13 -16.32
N PHE A 53 3.03 4.62 -15.21
CA PHE A 53 2.92 5.40 -13.98
C PHE A 53 4.30 5.82 -13.46
N ARG A 54 4.47 7.13 -13.29
CA ARG A 54 5.67 7.75 -12.71
C ARG A 54 5.22 8.74 -11.66
N ILE A 55 5.74 8.58 -10.45
CA ILE A 55 5.48 9.47 -9.32
C ILE A 55 6.82 9.81 -8.67
N SER A 56 7.01 11.08 -8.29
CA SER A 56 8.20 11.50 -7.55
C SER A 56 8.07 11.15 -6.07
N GLU A 57 9.20 11.02 -5.38
CA GLU A 57 9.23 10.75 -3.94
C GLU A 57 8.52 11.85 -3.14
N GLU A 58 8.71 13.12 -3.52
CA GLU A 58 8.02 14.27 -2.91
C GLU A 58 6.49 14.17 -3.07
N GLN A 59 6.01 13.73 -4.23
CA GLN A 59 4.58 13.51 -4.47
C GLN A 59 4.05 12.36 -3.61
N ILE A 60 4.78 11.24 -3.52
CA ILE A 60 4.42 10.11 -2.66
C ILE A 60 4.28 10.57 -1.20
N ILE A 61 5.26 11.33 -0.70
CA ILE A 61 5.26 11.84 0.68
C ILE A 61 4.05 12.75 0.92
N ASN A 62 3.77 13.68 0.00
CA ASN A 62 2.60 14.55 0.08
C ASN A 62 1.28 13.76 0.08
N ASP A 63 1.18 12.72 -0.74
CA ASP A 63 -0.01 11.87 -0.81
C ASP A 63 -0.18 11.03 0.46
N ILE A 64 0.92 10.54 1.05
CA ILE A 64 0.91 9.87 2.37
C ILE A 64 0.39 10.83 3.43
N PHE A 65 0.91 12.07 3.50
CA PHE A 65 0.46 13.05 4.49
C PHE A 65 -1.03 13.38 4.35
N LYS A 66 -1.49 13.64 3.13
CA LYS A 66 -2.92 13.87 2.87
C LYS A 66 -3.78 12.68 3.27
N TYR A 67 -3.32 11.46 3.01
CA TYR A 67 -4.06 10.25 3.36
C TYR A 67 -4.19 10.09 4.88
N ILE A 68 -3.10 10.33 5.61
CA ILE A 68 -3.08 10.29 7.08
C ILE A 68 -3.96 11.38 7.67
N GLU A 69 -3.85 12.61 7.16
CA GLU A 69 -4.65 13.76 7.61
C GLU A 69 -6.14 13.50 7.41
N ASN A 70 -6.54 12.98 6.24
CA ASN A 70 -7.91 12.59 5.97
C ASN A 70 -8.41 11.53 6.96
N LEU A 71 -7.63 10.47 7.20
CA LEU A 71 -8.00 9.42 8.17
C LEU A 71 -8.14 9.97 9.60
N PHE A 72 -7.21 10.84 10.01
CA PHE A 72 -7.25 11.47 11.32
C PHE A 72 -8.49 12.36 11.48
N ASN A 73 -8.81 13.16 10.46
CA ASN A 73 -9.97 14.05 10.47
C ASN A 73 -11.31 13.32 10.44
N ILE A 74 -11.36 12.13 9.83
CA ILE A 74 -12.53 11.25 9.82
C ILE A 74 -12.74 10.63 11.21
N ILE A 75 -11.69 10.02 11.78
CA ILE A 75 -11.82 9.19 12.99
C ILE A 75 -11.74 9.99 14.30
N LYS A 76 -10.96 11.09 14.33
CA LYS A 76 -10.77 11.99 15.49
C LYS A 76 -10.47 11.26 16.81
N PRO A 77 -9.33 10.54 16.92
CA PRO A 77 -8.98 9.79 18.13
C PRO A 77 -8.78 10.70 19.34
N GLN A 78 -9.34 10.33 20.50
CA GLN A 78 -9.33 11.16 21.72
C GLN A 78 -8.06 11.01 22.57
N LYS A 79 -7.40 9.84 22.52
CA LYS A 79 -6.29 9.50 23.42
C LYS A 79 -5.02 9.13 22.68
N VAL A 80 -5.09 8.15 21.78
CA VAL A 80 -3.90 7.58 21.14
C VAL A 80 -4.02 7.62 19.62
N PHE A 81 -3.00 8.18 18.99
CA PHE A 81 -2.78 8.06 17.55
C PHE A 81 -1.44 7.37 17.32
N PHE A 82 -1.48 6.09 16.94
CA PHE A 82 -0.30 5.24 16.79
C PHE A 82 -0.07 4.86 15.34
N MET A 83 1.13 5.10 14.84
CA MET A 83 1.54 4.76 13.47
C MET A 83 2.72 3.80 13.52
N ALA A 84 2.58 2.63 12.90
CA ALA A 84 3.62 1.60 12.85
C ALA A 84 4.13 1.42 11.43
N VAL A 85 5.46 1.40 11.29
CA VAL A 85 6.16 0.97 10.08
C VAL A 85 6.76 -0.41 10.35
N ASP A 86 6.68 -1.31 9.36
CA ASP A 86 7.26 -2.65 9.48
C ASP A 86 8.77 -2.58 9.78
N GLY A 87 9.18 -3.14 10.92
CA GLY A 87 10.59 -3.41 11.27
C GLY A 87 11.07 -4.77 10.73
N VAL A 88 12.22 -5.24 11.19
CA VAL A 88 12.79 -6.52 10.72
C VAL A 88 11.81 -7.67 10.99
N ALA A 89 11.36 -8.33 9.93
CA ALA A 89 10.37 -9.39 9.99
C ALA A 89 10.99 -10.76 10.32
N PRO A 90 10.24 -11.68 10.95
CA PRO A 90 10.70 -13.04 11.20
C PRO A 90 10.93 -13.83 9.90
N ARG A 91 11.83 -14.83 9.93
CA ARG A 91 12.28 -15.59 8.74
C ARG A 91 11.14 -16.16 7.89
N ALA A 92 10.06 -16.62 8.50
CA ALA A 92 8.89 -17.12 7.79
C ALA A 92 8.22 -16.02 6.93
N LYS A 93 8.01 -14.81 7.49
CA LYS A 93 7.46 -13.64 6.77
C LYS A 93 8.44 -13.17 5.70
N MET A 94 9.75 -13.19 5.99
CA MET A 94 10.79 -12.86 4.99
C MET A 94 10.74 -13.79 3.78
N ASN A 95 10.61 -15.10 3.96
CA ASN A 95 10.52 -16.05 2.85
C ASN A 95 9.28 -15.80 1.97
N GLN A 96 8.13 -15.51 2.60
CA GLN A 96 6.91 -15.15 1.87
C GLN A 96 7.05 -13.81 1.12
N GLN A 97 7.64 -12.79 1.75
CA GLN A 97 7.94 -11.52 1.09
C GLN A 97 8.89 -11.72 -0.09
N ARG A 98 9.96 -12.50 0.07
CA ARG A 98 10.92 -12.82 -1.00
C ARG A 98 10.25 -13.49 -2.19
N ALA A 99 9.40 -14.49 -1.94
CA ALA A 99 8.66 -15.18 -3.01
C ALA A 99 7.72 -14.21 -3.75
N ARG A 100 6.98 -13.36 -3.02
CA ARG A 100 6.10 -12.36 -3.63
C ARG A 100 6.86 -11.36 -4.50
N ARG A 101 7.99 -10.83 -4.00
CA ARG A 101 8.82 -9.86 -4.73
C ARG A 101 9.42 -10.43 -6.00
N PHE A 102 9.89 -11.68 -5.92
CA PHE A 102 10.41 -12.38 -7.10
C PHE A 102 9.35 -12.52 -8.20
N MET A 103 8.12 -12.89 -7.82
CA MET A 103 7.01 -12.98 -8.77
C MET A 103 6.61 -11.62 -9.35
N SER A 104 6.57 -10.57 -8.52
CA SER A 104 6.26 -9.21 -8.98
C SER A 104 7.28 -8.71 -10.00
N ALA A 105 8.58 -8.86 -9.71
CA ALA A 105 9.66 -8.49 -10.63
C ALA A 105 9.56 -9.25 -11.97
N LYS A 106 9.33 -10.57 -11.91
CA LYS A 106 9.16 -11.39 -13.12
C LYS A 106 7.95 -10.97 -13.95
N ASN A 107 6.84 -10.62 -13.31
CA ASN A 107 5.64 -10.15 -14.01
C ASN A 107 5.86 -8.76 -14.64
N ALA A 108 6.53 -7.86 -13.94
CA ALA A 108 6.89 -6.54 -14.46
C ALA A 108 7.79 -6.65 -15.70
N ASP A 109 8.80 -7.53 -15.67
CA ASP A 109 9.67 -7.79 -16.84
C ASP A 109 8.86 -8.33 -18.03
N ALA A 110 7.94 -9.27 -17.79
CA ALA A 110 7.09 -9.83 -18.84
C ALA A 110 6.15 -8.78 -19.45
N LEU A 111 5.61 -7.87 -18.63
CA LEU A 111 4.78 -6.75 -19.07
C LEU A 111 5.58 -5.76 -19.93
N ILE A 112 6.79 -5.40 -19.51
CA ILE A 112 7.70 -4.53 -20.27
C ILE A 112 8.04 -5.15 -21.63
N GLU A 113 8.37 -6.44 -21.67
CA GLU A 113 8.68 -7.14 -22.93
C GLU A 113 7.46 -7.21 -23.86
N LYS A 114 6.26 -7.38 -23.32
CA LYS A 114 5.01 -7.33 -24.10
C LYS A 114 4.76 -5.94 -24.68
N ALA A 115 4.95 -4.88 -23.90
CA ALA A 115 4.80 -3.49 -24.35
C ALA A 115 5.82 -3.13 -25.44
N LYS A 116 7.09 -3.56 -25.31
CA LYS A 116 8.11 -3.39 -26.35
C LYS A 116 7.73 -4.09 -27.66
N ARG A 117 7.21 -5.32 -27.59
CA ARG A 117 6.73 -6.06 -28.77
C ARG A 117 5.52 -5.40 -29.43
N ALA A 118 4.67 -4.73 -28.65
CA ALA A 118 3.56 -3.94 -29.15
C ALA A 118 3.99 -2.58 -29.73
N GLY A 119 5.27 -2.21 -29.62
CA GLY A 119 5.79 -0.93 -30.11
C GLY A 119 5.48 0.26 -29.20
N GLU A 120 5.07 0.02 -27.96
CA GLU A 120 4.75 1.08 -27.00
C GLU A 120 6.02 1.79 -26.51
N ARG A 121 5.94 3.12 -26.41
CA ARG A 121 7.05 3.94 -25.88
C ARG A 121 7.03 3.93 -24.36
N ILE A 122 7.88 3.09 -23.78
CA ILE A 122 8.06 3.00 -22.33
C ILE A 122 8.83 4.25 -21.83
N PRO A 123 8.38 4.93 -20.77
CA PRO A 123 9.08 6.08 -20.21
C PRO A 123 10.47 5.69 -19.71
N THR A 124 11.49 6.48 -20.06
CA THR A 124 12.90 6.30 -19.66
C THR A 124 13.16 6.52 -18.17
N VAL A 125 12.28 7.25 -17.48
CA VAL A 125 12.36 7.45 -16.03
C VAL A 125 12.14 6.12 -15.32
N LYS A 126 12.95 5.81 -14.29
CA LYS A 126 12.78 4.57 -13.51
C LYS A 126 11.46 4.63 -12.74
N ARG A 127 10.72 3.51 -12.73
CA ARG A 127 9.56 3.30 -11.83
C ARG A 127 10.06 3.30 -10.39
N PHE A 128 9.25 3.84 -9.47
CA PHE A 128 9.53 3.72 -8.04
C PHE A 128 9.54 2.23 -7.67
N ASP A 129 10.59 1.77 -6.99
CA ASP A 129 10.70 0.35 -6.63
C ASP A 129 10.02 0.10 -5.28
N SER A 130 8.83 -0.50 -5.29
CA SER A 130 8.09 -0.87 -4.06
C SER A 130 8.90 -1.79 -3.13
N ASN A 131 9.98 -2.42 -3.62
CA ASN A 131 10.89 -3.19 -2.78
C ASN A 131 11.67 -2.33 -1.77
N CYS A 132 11.71 -1.00 -1.94
CA CYS A 132 12.38 -0.08 -1.01
C CYS A 132 11.61 0.17 0.30
N ILE A 133 10.41 -0.38 0.45
CA ILE A 133 9.54 -0.23 1.63
C ILE A 133 9.91 -1.25 2.74
N THR A 134 10.99 -2.00 2.56
CA THR A 134 11.49 -2.96 3.56
C THR A 134 12.52 -2.29 4.46
N PRO A 135 12.54 -2.58 5.77
CA PRO A 135 13.69 -2.20 6.59
C PRO A 135 14.96 -2.87 6.02
N ALA A 136 16.03 -2.07 5.90
CA ALA A 136 17.32 -2.32 5.25
C ALA A 136 17.53 -1.75 3.82
N THR A 137 16.64 -0.89 3.31
CA THR A 137 16.92 -0.03 2.12
C THR A 137 17.21 1.42 2.54
N PRO A 138 18.14 2.13 1.85
CA PRO A 138 18.64 3.45 2.27
C PRO A 138 17.56 4.51 2.53
N ASN A 139 16.39 4.42 1.88
CA ASN A 139 15.28 5.37 2.05
C ASN A 139 14.51 5.26 3.39
N THR A 140 14.89 4.36 4.29
CA THR A 140 14.30 4.29 5.65
C THR A 140 15.07 5.11 6.69
N LEU A 141 16.19 5.75 6.29
CA LEU A 141 17.05 6.57 7.14
C LEU A 141 17.51 7.83 6.39
N SER A 142 16.60 8.77 6.15
CA SER A 142 16.94 10.18 5.90
C SER A 142 15.76 11.08 6.26
#